data_AF-A0A916WJJ8-F1
#
_entry.id   AF-A0A916WJJ8-F1
#
_cell.length_a   1.000
_cell.length_b   1.000
_cell.length_c   1.000
_cell.angle_alpha   90.00
_cell.angle_beta   90.00
_cell.angle_gamma   90.00
#
_symmetry.space_group_name_H-M   'P 1'
#
loop_
_entity.id
_entity.type
_entity.pdbx_description
1 polymer ?
#
loop_
_entity_poly.entity_id
_entity_poly.type
_entity_poly.pdbx_seq_one_letter_code
_entity_poly.pdbx_strand_id
1 'polypeptide(L)'
;MPVDDIVSAYEFLSEQFPEGRNIENPDHAPIDADPGIRPTWWWPGWIPFMENGGGDYLCIDMDPAPGGTLGQVVAYYHDETFRIRRAGNIGHLFARIADGLESGTYILNLDSHMIVERY
;
A
#
# COMPACT_ATOMS: atom_id res chain seq x y z
N MET A 1 -2.58 4.16 11.02
CA MET A 1 -2.47 5.63 10.96
C MET A 1 -3.73 6.25 11.56
N PRO A 2 -3.65 7.38 12.28
CA PRO A 2 -4.78 8.26 12.57
C PRO A 2 -5.57 8.64 11.32
N VAL A 3 -6.86 8.95 11.47
CA VAL A 3 -7.73 9.31 10.33
C VAL A 3 -7.25 10.60 9.65
N ASP A 4 -6.79 11.59 10.42
CA ASP A 4 -6.29 12.86 9.87
C ASP A 4 -5.04 12.64 8.99
N ASP A 5 -4.18 11.69 9.38
CA ASP A 5 -2.99 11.33 8.60
C ASP A 5 -3.37 10.58 7.31
N ILE A 6 -4.42 9.75 7.36
CA ILE A 6 -4.98 9.09 6.17
C ILE A 6 -5.50 10.13 5.17
N VAL A 7 -6.25 11.13 5.65
CA VAL A 7 -6.79 12.21 4.82
C VAL A 7 -5.64 13.03 4.23
N SER A 8 -4.66 13.42 5.05
CA SER A 8 -3.51 14.20 4.61
C SER A 8 -2.69 13.46 3.54
N ALA A 9 -2.42 12.18 3.72
CA ALA A 9 -1.71 11.35 2.73
C ALA A 9 -2.51 11.21 1.43
N TYR A 10 -3.83 11.00 1.53
CA TYR A 10 -4.71 10.91 0.37
C TYR A 10 -4.73 12.20 -0.45
N GLU A 11 -4.88 13.36 0.22
CA GLU A 11 -4.89 14.68 -0.42
C GLU A 11 -3.55 14.96 -1.10
N PHE A 12 -2.44 14.77 -0.36
CA PHE A 12 -1.10 14.93 -0.89
C PHE A 12 -0.87 14.09 -2.15
N LEU A 13 -1.14 12.79 -2.12
CA LEU A 13 -0.91 11.91 -3.26
C LEU A 13 -1.82 12.24 -4.45
N SER A 14 -3.04 12.70 -4.19
CA SER A 14 -3.96 13.14 -5.24
C SER A 14 -3.50 14.42 -5.93
N GLU A 15 -2.85 15.32 -5.18
CA GLU A 15 -2.22 16.53 -5.72
C GLU A 15 -0.90 16.24 -6.45
N GLN A 16 -0.07 15.34 -5.91
CA GLN A 16 1.21 14.96 -6.52
C GLN A 16 1.03 14.20 -7.83
N PHE A 17 0.01 13.34 -7.91
CA PHE A 17 -0.23 12.47 -9.06
C PHE A 17 -1.62 12.71 -9.66
N PRO A 18 -1.88 13.91 -10.20
CA PRO A 18 -3.17 14.21 -10.80
C PRO A 18 -3.43 13.27 -11.98
N GLU A 19 -4.66 12.74 -12.05
CA GLU A 19 -5.05 11.69 -13.00
C GLU A 19 -4.19 10.41 -12.91
N GLY A 20 -3.47 10.20 -11.80
CA GLY A 20 -2.59 9.06 -11.60
C GLY A 20 -1.26 9.15 -12.35
N ARG A 21 -0.87 10.34 -12.84
CA ARG A 21 0.38 10.55 -13.59
C ARG A 21 1.43 11.28 -12.76
N ASN A 22 2.70 10.89 -12.91
CA ASN A 22 3.81 11.66 -12.39
C ASN A 22 4.19 12.76 -13.40
N ILE A 23 3.79 14.01 -13.11
CA ILE A 23 4.08 15.15 -13.99
C ILE A 23 5.55 15.57 -13.91
N GLU A 24 6.20 15.37 -12.76
CA GLU A 24 7.60 15.74 -12.55
C GLU A 24 8.57 14.81 -13.29
N ASN A 25 8.17 13.56 -13.50
CA ASN A 25 8.92 12.56 -14.27
C ASN A 25 8.02 11.86 -15.29
N PRO A 26 7.70 12.49 -16.43
CA PRO A 26 6.75 11.97 -17.41
C PRO A 26 7.27 10.74 -18.19
N ASP A 27 8.60 10.54 -18.23
CA ASP A 27 9.26 9.47 -19.00
C ASP A 27 9.62 8.26 -18.12
N HIS A 28 8.96 8.11 -16.97
CA HIS A 28 9.16 6.97 -16.08
C HIS A 28 8.82 5.62 -16.77
N ALA A 29 9.41 4.53 -16.29
CA ALA A 29 9.07 3.20 -16.77
C ALA A 29 7.57 2.90 -16.56
N PRO A 30 6.90 2.15 -17.47
CA PRO A 30 5.50 1.77 -17.28
C PRO A 30 5.27 1.14 -15.92
N ILE A 31 4.12 1.44 -15.29
CA ILE A 31 3.79 0.87 -13.99
C ILE A 31 3.51 -0.64 -14.14
N ASP A 32 4.34 -1.47 -13.52
CA ASP A 32 4.16 -2.92 -13.43
C ASP A 32 3.28 -3.28 -12.23
N ALA A 33 2.01 -3.55 -12.49
CA ALA A 33 1.02 -3.79 -11.45
C ALA A 33 0.54 -5.26 -11.48
N ASP A 34 0.42 -5.88 -10.29
CA ASP A 34 -0.19 -7.19 -10.17
C ASP A 34 -1.61 -7.22 -10.78
N PRO A 35 -2.08 -8.38 -11.29
CA PRO A 35 -3.42 -8.52 -11.83
C PRO A 35 -4.51 -8.03 -10.88
N GLY A 36 -5.43 -7.21 -11.40
CA GLY A 36 -6.52 -6.61 -10.63
C GLY A 36 -6.16 -5.30 -9.93
N ILE A 37 -4.93 -4.81 -10.06
CA ILE A 37 -4.51 -3.47 -9.63
C ILE A 37 -4.40 -2.57 -10.86
N ARG A 38 -4.76 -1.28 -10.73
CA ARG A 38 -4.58 -0.29 -11.80
C ARG A 38 -3.09 0.04 -11.97
N PRO A 39 -2.54 0.01 -13.20
CA PRO A 39 -1.14 0.38 -13.47
C PRO A 39 -0.98 1.90 -13.52
N THR A 40 -0.98 2.54 -12.34
CA THR A 40 -0.95 4.00 -12.18
C THR A 40 -0.02 4.40 -11.05
N TRP A 41 0.51 5.64 -11.08
CA TRP A 41 1.27 6.16 -9.95
C TRP A 41 0.40 6.18 -8.71
N TRP A 42 -0.77 6.78 -8.82
CA TRP A 42 -1.76 6.88 -7.76
C TRP A 42 -3.17 6.64 -8.31
N TRP A 43 -4.07 6.16 -7.45
CA TRP A 43 -5.49 6.04 -7.77
C TRP A 43 -6.34 6.60 -6.63
N PRO A 44 -7.29 7.50 -6.88
CA PRO A 44 -8.22 7.99 -5.84
C PRO A 44 -9.06 6.88 -5.17
N GLY A 45 -9.16 5.70 -5.77
CA GLY A 45 -9.78 4.54 -5.13
C GLY A 45 -8.89 3.87 -4.07
N TRP A 46 -7.63 4.27 -3.91
CA TRP A 46 -6.71 3.70 -2.92
C TRP A 46 -6.75 4.51 -1.62
N ILE A 47 -7.18 3.88 -0.53
CA ILE A 47 -7.24 4.53 0.79
C ILE A 47 -6.03 4.08 1.61
N PRO A 48 -5.05 4.97 1.93
CA PRO A 48 -3.90 4.59 2.74
C PRO A 48 -4.35 4.28 4.17
N PHE A 49 -3.75 3.28 4.82
CA PHE A 49 -4.09 2.94 6.21
C PHE A 49 -2.89 2.55 7.09
N MET A 50 -1.74 2.23 6.48
CA MET A 50 -0.47 1.97 7.13
C MET A 50 0.65 2.60 6.32
N GLU A 51 1.69 3.10 6.99
CA GLU A 51 2.84 3.73 6.36
C GLU A 51 4.15 3.29 7.03
N ASN A 52 5.26 3.52 6.34
CA ASN A 52 6.61 3.30 6.88
C ASN A 52 7.28 4.60 7.38
N GLY A 53 6.59 5.75 7.32
CA GLY A 53 7.14 7.07 7.66
C GLY A 53 8.07 7.67 6.59
N GLY A 54 8.26 6.97 5.46
CA GLY A 54 9.10 7.38 4.33
C GLY A 54 8.32 7.63 3.04
N GLY A 55 6.99 7.71 3.11
CA GLY A 55 6.12 7.95 1.94
C GLY A 55 5.57 6.68 1.27
N ASP A 56 5.86 5.49 1.80
CA ASP A 56 5.25 4.25 1.30
C ASP A 56 4.05 3.87 2.14
N TYR A 57 3.04 3.30 1.47
CA TYR A 57 1.76 3.01 2.07
C TYR A 57 1.29 1.59 1.77
N LEU A 58 0.54 1.01 2.71
CA LEU A 58 -0.47 0.02 2.36
C LEU A 58 -1.79 0.75 2.16
N CYS A 59 -2.45 0.44 1.05
CA CYS A 59 -3.72 1.01 0.66
C CYS A 59 -4.80 -0.08 0.57
N ILE A 60 -6.03 0.29 0.94
CA ILE A 60 -7.24 -0.49 0.64
C ILE A 60 -7.73 -0.03 -0.74
N ASP A 61 -7.85 -0.96 -1.68
CA ASP A 61 -8.30 -0.68 -3.03
C ASP A 61 -9.83 -0.77 -3.15
N MET A 62 -10.47 0.40 -3.23
CA MET A 62 -11.92 0.58 -3.28
C MET A 62 -12.46 0.66 -4.72
N ASP A 63 -11.60 0.64 -5.73
CA ASP A 63 -11.99 0.63 -7.13
C ASP A 63 -10.95 -0.14 -7.97
N PRO A 64 -10.86 -1.47 -7.76
CA PRO A 64 -9.85 -2.30 -8.39
C PRO A 64 -10.04 -2.37 -9.92
N ALA A 65 -8.97 -2.73 -10.62
CA ALA A 65 -9.04 -3.02 -12.05
C ALA A 65 -9.83 -4.33 -12.31
N PRO A 66 -10.27 -4.60 -13.56
CA PRO A 66 -10.88 -5.88 -13.90
C PRO A 66 -10.04 -7.08 -13.44
N GLY A 67 -10.69 -8.06 -12.80
CA GLY A 67 -10.03 -9.22 -12.18
C GLY A 67 -9.51 -8.99 -10.76
N GLY A 68 -9.61 -7.78 -10.21
CA GLY A 68 -9.33 -7.48 -8.81
C GLY A 68 -10.51 -7.74 -7.87
N THR A 69 -10.25 -7.56 -6.58
CA THR A 69 -11.24 -7.75 -5.50
C THR A 69 -11.44 -6.45 -4.74
N LEU A 70 -12.69 -6.02 -4.54
CA LEU A 70 -13.01 -4.84 -3.74
C LEU A 70 -12.45 -5.01 -2.31
N GLY A 71 -11.64 -4.05 -1.86
CA GLY A 71 -11.00 -4.07 -0.55
C GLY A 71 -9.68 -4.82 -0.49
N GLN A 72 -9.11 -5.27 -1.63
CA GLN A 72 -7.77 -5.84 -1.66
C GLN A 72 -6.73 -4.85 -1.14
N VAL A 73 -5.65 -5.36 -0.53
CA VAL A 73 -4.57 -4.52 0.00
C VAL A 73 -3.46 -4.41 -1.03
N VAL A 74 -3.12 -3.19 -1.40
CA VAL A 74 -2.06 -2.84 -2.35
C VAL A 74 -0.90 -2.20 -1.59
N ALA A 75 0.33 -2.61 -1.91
CA ALA A 75 1.52 -1.87 -1.52
C ALA A 75 1.79 -0.78 -2.55
N TYR A 76 1.81 0.47 -2.07
CA TYR A 76 2.19 1.66 -2.79
C TYR A 76 3.60 2.06 -2.34
N TYR A 77 4.44 2.38 -3.33
CA TYR A 77 5.81 2.84 -3.14
C TYR A 77 5.95 4.17 -3.87
N HIS A 78 6.48 5.17 -3.18
CA HIS A 78 6.48 6.55 -3.69
C HIS A 78 7.51 6.81 -4.80
N ASP A 79 8.53 5.97 -4.91
CA ASP A 79 9.65 6.09 -5.85
C ASP A 79 9.71 4.91 -6.84
N GLU A 80 8.92 3.87 -6.63
CA GLU A 80 8.95 2.66 -7.47
C GLU A 80 7.81 2.62 -8.49
N THR A 81 8.08 1.98 -9.62
CA THR A 81 7.14 1.79 -10.73
C THR A 81 6.42 0.45 -10.70
N PHE A 82 6.33 -0.20 -9.53
CA PHE A 82 5.56 -1.44 -9.37
C PHE A 82 4.46 -1.34 -8.30
N ARG A 83 3.38 -2.11 -8.45
CA ARG A 83 2.25 -2.17 -7.50
C ARG A 83 1.92 -3.61 -7.16
N ILE A 84 2.03 -3.97 -5.87
CA ILE A 84 1.95 -5.36 -5.43
C ILE A 84 0.72 -5.59 -4.56
N ARG A 85 -0.02 -6.68 -4.80
CA ARG A 85 -1.11 -7.10 -3.92
C ARG A 85 -0.53 -7.79 -2.69
N ARG A 86 -0.78 -7.25 -1.50
CA ARG A 86 -0.34 -7.81 -0.22
C ARG A 86 -1.35 -8.75 0.42
N ALA A 87 -2.64 -8.55 0.17
CA ALA A 87 -3.72 -9.41 0.65
C ALA A 87 -5.01 -9.18 -0.15
N GLY A 88 -5.94 -10.13 -0.09
CA GLY A 88 -7.28 -9.97 -0.70
C GLY A 88 -8.24 -9.09 0.11
N ASN A 89 -7.95 -8.86 1.40
CA ASN A 89 -8.63 -7.91 2.27
C ASN A 89 -7.78 -7.64 3.52
N ILE A 90 -8.15 -6.61 4.29
CA ILE A 90 -7.44 -6.22 5.52
C ILE A 90 -7.50 -7.31 6.61
N GLY A 91 -8.60 -8.06 6.70
CA GLY A 91 -8.75 -9.15 7.66
C GLY A 91 -7.73 -10.27 7.44
N HIS A 92 -7.51 -10.66 6.17
CA HIS A 92 -6.51 -11.66 5.82
C HIS A 92 -5.08 -11.16 6.08
N LEU A 93 -4.80 -9.86 5.85
CA LEU A 93 -3.51 -9.28 6.21
C LEU A 93 -3.24 -9.39 7.72
N PHE A 94 -4.20 -8.97 8.55
CA PHE A 94 -4.04 -9.01 10.00
C PHE A 94 -4.00 -10.43 10.57
N ALA A 95 -4.79 -11.35 10.02
CA ALA A 95 -4.71 -12.77 10.37
C ALA A 95 -3.29 -13.31 10.12
N ARG A 96 -2.70 -13.05 8.95
CA ARG A 96 -1.32 -13.48 8.64
C ARG A 96 -0.28 -12.91 9.60
N ILE A 97 -0.44 -11.64 10.01
CA ILE A 97 0.46 -11.01 10.98
C ILE A 97 0.30 -11.67 12.36
N ALA A 98 -0.94 -11.89 12.81
CA ALA A 98 -1.23 -12.56 14.08
C ALA A 98 -0.68 -13.99 14.11
N ASP A 99 -0.98 -14.79 13.07
CA ASP A 99 -0.48 -16.16 12.93
C ASP A 99 1.05 -16.19 12.96
N GLY A 100 1.71 -15.25 12.29
CA GLY A 100 3.17 -15.15 12.27
C GLY A 100 3.77 -14.78 13.64
N LEU A 101 3.09 -13.93 14.43
CA LEU A 101 3.49 -13.65 15.80
C LEU A 101 3.29 -14.86 16.73
N GLU A 102 2.18 -15.58 16.59
CA GLU A 102 1.87 -16.77 17.39
C GLU A 102 2.81 -17.94 17.09
N SER A 103 3.17 -18.14 15.82
CA SER A 103 4.11 -19.19 15.39
C SER A 103 5.58 -18.84 15.68
N GLY A 104 5.87 -17.57 15.97
CA GLY A 104 7.23 -17.04 16.11
C GLY A 104 7.96 -16.84 14.77
N THR A 105 7.26 -16.84 13.63
CA THR A 105 7.77 -16.36 12.34
C THR A 105 8.06 -14.86 12.40
N TYR A 106 7.25 -14.10 13.12
CA TYR A 106 7.44 -12.68 13.39
C TYR A 106 7.70 -12.45 14.88
N ILE A 107 8.44 -11.38 15.18
CA ILE A 107 8.66 -10.88 16.55
C ILE A 107 8.38 -9.38 16.61
N LEU A 108 8.03 -8.91 17.80
CA LEU A 108 8.01 -7.48 18.10
C LEU A 108 9.42 -7.04 18.48
N ASN A 109 10.06 -6.23 17.64
CA ASN A 109 11.31 -5.55 17.98
C ASN A 109 10.97 -4.27 18.77
N LEU A 110 11.32 -4.25 20.05
CA LEU A 110 11.00 -3.11 20.94
C LEU A 110 11.90 -1.90 20.71
N ASP A 111 13.09 -2.07 20.12
CA ASP A 111 14.00 -0.97 19.83
C ASP A 111 13.50 -0.16 18.62
N SER A 112 12.98 -0.85 17.60
CA SER A 112 12.41 -0.20 16.41
C SER A 112 10.89 0.03 16.50
N HIS A 113 10.22 -0.56 17.49
CA HIS A 113 8.76 -0.60 17.61
C HIS A 113 8.06 -1.24 16.38
N MET A 114 8.73 -2.18 15.71
CA MET A 114 8.24 -2.83 14.49
C MET A 114 7.99 -4.32 14.68
N ILE A 115 7.05 -4.87 13.91
CA ILE A 115 6.94 -6.31 13.68
C ILE A 115 7.94 -6.69 12.58
N VAL A 116 8.82 -7.65 12.86
CA VAL A 116 9.89 -8.09 11.95
C VAL A 116 9.94 -9.60 11.84
N GLU A 117 10.48 -10.13 10.74
CA GLU A 117 10.76 -11.55 10.61
C GLU A 117 11.85 -12.00 11.58
N ARG A 118 11.64 -13.17 12.18
CA ARG A 118 12.61 -13.80 13.06
C ARG A 118 13.67 -14.51 12.21
N TYR A 119 14.87 -13.96 12.18
CA TYR A 119 16.05 -14.61 11.58
C TYR A 119 16.65 -15.69 12.51
#